data_AF-A0A563EW59-F1
#
_entry.id   AF-A0A563EW59-F1
#
_cell.length_a   1.000
_cell.length_b   1.000
_cell.length_c   1.000
_cell.angle_alpha   90.00
_cell.angle_beta   90.00
_cell.angle_gamma   90.00
#
_symmetry.space_group_name_H-M   'P 1'
#
loop_
_entity.id
_entity.type
_entity.pdbx_description
1 polymer ?
#
loop_
_entity_poly.entity_id
_entity_poly.type
_entity_poly.pdbx_seq_one_letter_code
_entity_poly.pdbx_strand_id
1 'polypeptide(L)' 'MTVQVRSAGGVVPREDREVVDEWIARIVGVVGPGAETGDPVEACRTAAEAAEELSAYLWILIRRHQRTA' A
#
# COMPACT_ATOMS: atom_id res chain seq x y z
N MET A 1 -11.05 -9.42 -16.17
CA MET A 1 -11.21 -8.05 -15.65
C MET A 1 -9.83 -7.50 -15.35
N THR A 2 -9.29 -6.63 -16.19
CA THR A 2 -8.02 -5.96 -15.94
C THR A 2 -8.32 -4.65 -15.22
N VAL A 3 -7.95 -4.55 -13.94
CA VAL A 3 -8.08 -3.30 -13.17
C VAL A 3 -7.05 -2.32 -13.73
N GLN A 4 -7.50 -1.37 -14.55
CA GLN A 4 -6.65 -0.26 -14.96
C GLN A 4 -6.56 0.73 -13.79
N VAL A 5 -5.47 0.64 -13.03
CA VAL A 5 -5.10 1.67 -12.06
C VAL A 5 -4.74 2.93 -12.86
N ARG A 6 -5.69 3.87 -12.93
CA ARG A 6 -5.40 5.22 -13.41
C ARG A 6 -4.30 5.79 -12.51
N SER A 7 -3.13 6.03 -13.09
CA SER A 7 -2.04 6.74 -12.43
C SER A 7 -2.52 8.16 -12.13
N ALA A 8 -3.09 8.36 -10.94
CA ALA A 8 -3.33 9.69 -10.42
C ALA A 8 -1.97 10.42 -10.42
N GLY A 9 -1.91 11.61 -11.03
CA GLY A 9 -0.75 12.48 -10.94
C GLY A 9 -0.29 12.54 -9.48
N GLY A 10 1.01 12.28 -9.27
CA GLY A 10 1.59 11.73 -8.04
C GLY A 10 0.92 12.17 -6.75
N VAL A 11 -0.01 11.35 -6.24
CA VAL A 11 -0.60 11.50 -4.90
C VAL A 11 0.45 11.33 -3.80
N VAL A 12 1.52 10.57 -4.10
CA VAL A 12 2.62 10.31 -3.18
C VAL A 12 3.80 11.24 -3.54
N PRO A 13 4.18 12.17 -2.65
CA PRO A 13 5.40 12.96 -2.78
C PRO A 13 6.63 12.07 -2.98
N ARG A 14 7.68 12.59 -3.62
CA ARG A 14 8.84 11.77 -4.01
C ARG A 14 9.56 11.21 -2.78
N GLU A 15 9.62 11.97 -1.71
CA GLU A 15 10.15 11.61 -0.39
C GLU A 15 9.38 10.49 0.30
N ASP A 16 8.09 10.30 -0.04
CA ASP A 16 7.21 9.30 0.57
C ASP A 16 7.10 8.01 -0.26
N ARG A 17 7.66 8.00 -1.48
CA ARG A 17 7.54 6.85 -2.40
C ARG A 17 8.20 5.60 -1.85
N GLU A 18 9.37 5.73 -1.26
CA GLU A 18 10.12 4.59 -0.71
C GLU A 18 9.33 3.88 0.39
N VAL A 19 8.70 4.66 1.28
CA VAL A 19 7.83 4.12 2.34
C VAL A 19 6.62 3.40 1.76
N VAL A 20 5.95 4.01 0.77
CA VAL A 20 4.78 3.38 0.12
C VAL A 20 5.18 2.10 -0.62
N ASP A 21 6.31 2.10 -1.32
CA ASP A 21 6.82 0.94 -2.05
C ASP A 21 7.20 -0.21 -1.09
N GLU A 22 7.78 0.10 0.08
CA GLU A 22 8.07 -0.88 1.13
C GLU A 22 6.79 -1.57 1.63
N TRP A 23 5.75 -0.79 1.93
CA TRP A 23 4.45 -1.32 2.37
C TRP A 23 3.80 -2.19 1.30
N ILE A 24 3.84 -1.78 0.03
CA ILE A 24 3.35 -2.58 -1.09
C ILE A 24 4.15 -3.88 -1.21
N ALA A 25 5.48 -3.83 -1.11
CA ALA A 25 6.34 -4.99 -1.18
C ALA A 25 6.04 -5.98 -0.04
N ARG A 26 5.76 -5.49 1.18
CA ARG A 26 5.36 -6.32 2.31
C ARG A 26 4.02 -7.02 2.09
N ILE A 27 3.03 -6.32 1.54
CA ILE A 27 1.73 -6.92 1.21
C ILE A 27 1.90 -7.99 0.12
N VAL A 28 2.63 -7.67 -0.96
CA VAL A 28 2.88 -8.60 -2.08
C VAL A 28 3.70 -9.81 -1.63
N GLY A 29 4.66 -9.64 -0.72
CA GLY A 29 5.45 -10.74 -0.18
C GLY A 29 4.63 -11.78 0.59
N VAL A 30 3.44 -11.42 1.07
CA VAL A 30 2.58 -12.28 1.90
C VAL A 30 1.42 -12.89 1.11
N VAL A 31 0.77 -12.12 0.24
CA VAL A 31 -0.42 -12.58 -0.53
C VAL A 31 -0.21 -12.58 -2.04
N GLY A 32 0.97 -12.23 -2.52
CA GLY A 32 1.29 -12.17 -3.94
C GLY A 32 1.59 -13.53 -4.58
N PRO A 33 1.67 -13.58 -5.93
CA PRO A 33 2.01 -14.79 -6.64
C PRO A 33 3.39 -15.31 -6.23
N GLY A 34 3.47 -16.56 -5.76
CA GLY A 34 4.72 -17.17 -5.30
C GLY A 34 5.11 -16.83 -3.87
N ALA A 35 4.23 -16.21 -3.08
CA ALA A 35 4.43 -16.08 -1.65
C ALA A 35 4.54 -17.46 -1.00
N GLU A 36 5.67 -17.74 -0.35
CA GLU A 36 5.85 -18.91 0.51
C GLU A 36 5.23 -18.62 1.87
N THR A 37 3.90 -18.50 1.90
CA THR A 37 3.17 -18.23 3.13
C THR A 37 2.66 -19.52 3.75
N GLY A 38 2.92 -19.70 5.04
CA GLY A 38 2.53 -20.88 5.81
C GLY A 38 1.02 -21.06 5.90
N ASP A 39 0.38 -20.58 6.97
CA ASP A 39 -1.09 -20.58 7.07
C ASP A 39 -1.70 -19.44 6.22
N PRO A 40 -2.53 -19.74 5.21
CA PRO A 40 -3.15 -18.73 4.35
C PRO A 40 -4.01 -17.72 5.11
N VAL A 41 -4.59 -18.09 6.26
CA VAL A 41 -5.44 -17.18 7.05
C VAL A 41 -4.59 -16.11 7.74
N GLU A 42 -3.52 -16.51 8.43
CA GLU A 42 -2.55 -15.57 9.02
C GLU A 42 -1.85 -14.70 7.97
N ALA A 43 -1.57 -15.25 6.79
CA ALA A 43 -1.05 -14.48 5.65
C ALA A 43 -2.01 -13.36 5.22
N CYS A 44 -3.28 -13.70 4.99
CA CYS A 44 -4.30 -12.70 4.66
C CYS A 44 -4.48 -11.65 5.75
N ARG A 45 -4.44 -12.06 7.02
CA ARG A 45 -4.52 -11.13 8.16
C ARG A 45 -3.36 -10.15 8.16
N THR A 46 -2.13 -10.64 8.03
CA THR A 46 -0.91 -9.80 8.01
C THR A 46 -0.95 -8.81 6.84
N ALA A 47 -1.41 -9.25 5.67
CA ALA A 47 -1.56 -8.36 4.52
C ALA A 47 -2.66 -7.31 4.72
N ALA A 48 -3.76 -7.66 5.38
CA ALA A 48 -4.82 -6.71 5.72
C ALA A 48 -4.33 -5.64 6.70
N GLU A 49 -3.62 -6.02 7.76
CA GLU A 49 -3.02 -5.08 8.72
C GLU A 49 -2.04 -4.12 8.03
N ALA A 50 -1.18 -4.63 7.16
CA ALA A 50 -0.26 -3.79 6.37
C ALA A 50 -0.99 -2.83 5.41
N ALA A 51 -2.11 -3.28 4.81
CA ALA A 51 -2.92 -2.42 3.94
C ALA A 51 -3.65 -1.32 4.73
N GLU A 52 -4.10 -1.60 5.96
CA GLU A 52 -4.72 -0.62 6.84
C GLU A 52 -3.72 0.49 7.23
N GLU A 53 -2.50 0.11 7.65
CA GLU A 53 -1.44 1.07 7.98
C GLU A 53 -1.07 1.95 6.77
N LEU A 54 -0.91 1.34 5.59
CA LEU A 54 -0.68 2.07 4.35
C LEU A 54 -1.83 3.03 4.03
N SER A 55 -3.08 2.61 4.22
CA SER A 55 -4.25 3.45 3.97
C SER A 55 -4.29 4.67 4.90
N ALA A 56 -3.92 4.51 6.18
CA ALA A 56 -3.83 5.60 7.14
C ALA A 56 -2.73 6.60 6.75
N TYR A 57 -1.57 6.09 6.32
CA TYR A 57 -0.46 6.93 5.85
C TYR A 57 -0.86 7.78 4.64
N LEU A 58 -1.49 7.16 3.63
CA LEU A 58 -1.96 7.85 2.43
C LEU A 58 -3.01 8.91 2.77
N TRP A 59 -3.92 8.64 3.71
CA TRP A 59 -4.88 9.64 4.18
C TRP A 59 -4.22 10.86 4.81
N ILE A 60 -3.16 10.67 5.59
CA ILE A 60 -2.36 11.78 6.14
C ILE A 60 -1.73 12.60 5.02
N LEU A 61 -1.14 11.95 4.01
CA LEU A 61 -0.55 12.64 2.86
C LEU A 61 -1.59 13.46 2.08
N ILE A 62 -2.75 12.88 1.79
CA ILE A 62 -3.87 13.57 1.11
C ILE A 62 -4.30 14.80 1.93
N ARG A 63 -4.49 14.65 3.24
CA ARG A 63 -4.87 15.75 4.14
C ARG A 63 -3.81 16.85 4.20
N ARG A 64 -2.52 16.50 4.21
CA ARG A 64 -1.42 17.48 4.18
C ARG A 64 -1.43 18.26 2.87
N HIS A 65 -1.58 17.58 1.74
CA HIS A 65 -1.62 18.21 0.42
C HIS A 65 -2.80 19.19 0.27
N GLN A 66 -3.98 18.82 0.77
CA GLN A 66 -5.17 19.69 0.77
C GLN A 66 -5.01 20.95 1.65
N ARG A 67 -4.10 20.96 2.63
CA ARG A 67 -3.87 22.13 3.49
C ARG A 67 -2.85 23.10 2.92
N THR A 68 -2.03 22.65 1.97
CA THR A 68 -0.96 23.42 1.34
C THR A 68 -1.34 23.98 -0.04
N ALA A 69 -2.48 23.54 -0.60
CA ALA A 69 -3.07 24.04 -1.83
C ALA A 69 -4.15 25.10 -1.54
#